data_AF-Q2UK26-F1
#
_entry.id   AF-Q2UK26-F1
#
_cell.length_a   1.000
_cell.length_b   1.000
_cell.length_c   1.000
_cell.angle_alpha   90.00
_cell.angle_beta   90.00
_cell.angle_gamma   90.00
#
_symmetry.space_group_name_H-M   'P 1'
#
loop_
_entity.id
_entity.type
_entity.pdbx_description
1 polymer ?
#
loop_
_entity_poly.entity_id
_entity_poly.type
_entity_poly.pdbx_seq_one_letter_code
_entity_poly.pdbx_strand_id
1 'polypeptide(L)'
;MQDSNIFTVTTLETTFPDTETQPEWVVIRNGTPASCVQLGLFNLFQDRPPVDLVISGPNHGRNASTVYNLSSGTVGGALEAATCSKRAIAISFGSKDPQPDEIIRAAARHAVKVVNYLYEHWHADVELYNLNVPMREDVESRPVRWTEALPYYWPRGCMYGEVTADKKVNGHTEPAVNGTSGSHFKEIDFTWAAELSEMKKTLQSSREGTDAHTVLNGDTSVTALRANFWHVPDLEGPINLDD
;
A
#
# COMPACT_ATOMS: atom_id res chain seq x y z
N MET A 1 -8.56 3.10 -28.57
CA MET A 1 -7.66 3.79 -27.63
C MET A 1 -8.54 4.53 -26.64
N GLN A 2 -8.54 4.12 -25.38
CA GLN A 2 -9.06 4.95 -24.30
C GLN A 2 -8.04 6.07 -24.09
N ASP A 3 -8.45 7.33 -24.14
CA ASP A 3 -7.54 8.45 -23.83
C ASP A 3 -7.00 8.26 -22.41
N SER A 4 -5.69 8.10 -22.29
CA SER A 4 -4.98 7.75 -21.05
C SER A 4 -5.06 8.82 -19.95
N ASN A 5 -5.74 9.94 -20.21
CA ASN A 5 -5.83 11.11 -19.32
C ASN A 5 -7.24 11.34 -18.77
N ILE A 6 -8.20 10.44 -19.04
CA ILE A 6 -9.58 10.58 -18.55
C ILE A 6 -9.83 9.58 -17.41
N PHE A 7 -10.11 10.10 -16.21
CA PHE A 7 -10.63 9.29 -15.10
C PHE A 7 -12.15 9.18 -15.20
N THR A 8 -12.69 7.96 -15.06
CA THR A 8 -14.14 7.76 -14.97
C THR A 8 -14.51 7.55 -13.52
N VAL A 9 -15.35 8.44 -12.99
CA VAL A 9 -15.86 8.38 -11.62
C VAL A 9 -17.26 7.79 -11.63
N THR A 10 -17.49 6.76 -10.83
CA THR A 10 -18.82 6.18 -10.60
C THR A 10 -19.17 6.36 -9.13
N THR A 11 -20.29 7.02 -8.86
CA THR A 11 -20.80 7.22 -7.50
C THR A 11 -21.85 6.14 -7.19
N LEU A 12 -21.87 5.67 -5.94
CA LEU A 12 -23.00 4.94 -5.39
C LEU A 12 -23.67 5.85 -4.35
N GLU A 13 -24.91 6.23 -4.64
CA GLU A 13 -25.72 7.05 -3.74
C GLU A 13 -26.47 6.15 -2.77
N THR A 14 -26.33 6.42 -1.48
CA THR A 14 -27.10 5.75 -0.43
C THR A 14 -28.16 6.71 0.09
N THR A 15 -29.42 6.27 0.12
CA THR A 15 -30.52 7.05 0.71
C THR A 15 -30.60 6.74 2.20
N PHE A 16 -30.34 7.72 3.05
CA PHE A 16 -30.69 7.64 4.47
C PHE A 16 -32.04 8.33 4.68
N PRO A 17 -32.95 7.76 5.51
CA PRO A 17 -34.15 8.48 5.92
C PRO A 17 -33.71 9.73 6.70
N ASP A 18 -34.10 10.91 6.20
CA ASP A 18 -33.91 12.25 6.77
C ASP A 18 -32.62 13.05 6.42
N THR A 19 -31.83 12.65 5.42
CA THR A 19 -30.75 13.50 4.88
C THR A 19 -30.78 13.60 3.35
N GLU A 20 -30.27 14.72 2.78
CA GLU A 20 -30.02 14.82 1.34
C GLU A 20 -29.16 13.63 0.86
N THR A 21 -29.49 13.08 -0.30
CA THR A 21 -28.73 12.00 -0.95
C THR A 21 -27.32 12.49 -1.26
N GLN A 22 -26.33 11.93 -0.56
CA GLN A 22 -24.92 12.15 -0.87
C GLN A 22 -24.24 10.85 -1.27
N PRO A 23 -23.29 10.88 -2.21
CA PRO A 23 -22.53 9.69 -2.59
C PRO A 23 -21.65 9.25 -1.42
N GLU A 24 -21.98 8.11 -0.82
CA GLU A 24 -21.21 7.55 0.28
C GLU A 24 -19.94 6.84 -0.25
N TRP A 25 -20.05 6.24 -1.45
CA TRP A 25 -18.96 5.52 -2.10
C TRP A 25 -18.70 6.06 -3.49
N VAL A 26 -17.41 6.19 -3.82
CA VAL A 26 -16.96 6.61 -5.14
C VAL A 26 -15.91 5.63 -5.66
N VAL A 27 -16.13 5.13 -6.88
CA VAL A 27 -15.22 4.25 -7.59
C VAL A 27 -14.57 5.04 -8.72
N ILE A 28 -13.25 5.15 -8.68
CA ILE A 28 -12.46 5.81 -9.73
C ILE A 28 -11.82 4.72 -10.60
N ARG A 29 -12.27 4.63 -11.84
CA ARG A 29 -11.71 3.69 -12.82
C ARG A 29 -10.46 4.29 -13.47
N ASN A 30 -9.48 3.43 -13.73
CA ASN A 30 -8.18 3.80 -14.32
C ASN A 30 -7.41 4.85 -13.48
N GLY A 31 -7.68 4.93 -12.17
CA GLY A 31 -6.98 5.81 -11.24
C GLY A 31 -5.95 5.06 -10.40
N THR A 32 -4.84 5.73 -10.08
CA THR A 32 -3.93 5.25 -9.03
C THR A 32 -4.51 5.59 -7.65
N PRO A 33 -4.10 4.92 -6.56
CA PRO A 33 -4.49 5.32 -5.21
C PRO A 33 -4.19 6.79 -4.88
N ALA A 34 -3.08 7.35 -5.40
CA ALA A 34 -2.77 8.77 -5.28
C ALA A 34 -3.81 9.65 -6.00
N SER A 35 -4.19 9.28 -7.23
CA SER A 35 -5.25 9.98 -7.97
C SER A 35 -6.58 9.97 -7.20
N CYS A 36 -6.92 8.85 -6.55
CA CYS A 36 -8.12 8.75 -5.72
C CYS A 36 -8.11 9.72 -4.54
N VAL A 37 -6.96 9.86 -3.88
CA VAL A 37 -6.79 10.79 -2.76
C VAL A 37 -6.93 12.25 -3.22
N GLN A 38 -6.25 12.66 -4.29
CA GLN A 38 -6.38 14.03 -4.79
C GLN A 38 -7.81 14.38 -5.22
N LEU A 39 -8.46 13.49 -5.99
CA LEU A 39 -9.85 13.71 -6.41
C LEU A 39 -10.80 13.79 -5.21
N GLY A 40 -10.61 12.94 -4.20
CA GLY A 40 -11.37 13.00 -2.95
C GLY A 40 -11.16 14.31 -2.19
N LEU A 41 -9.92 14.77 -2.06
CA LEU A 41 -9.59 15.99 -1.32
C LEU A 41 -10.04 17.27 -2.02
N PHE A 42 -10.00 17.33 -3.34
CA PHE A 42 -10.10 18.60 -4.08
C PHE A 42 -11.25 18.70 -5.07
N ASN A 43 -11.96 17.60 -5.38
CA ASN A 43 -12.96 17.62 -6.45
C ASN A 43 -14.31 17.00 -6.06
N LEU A 44 -14.31 15.87 -5.35
CA LEU A 44 -15.50 15.03 -5.22
C LEU A 44 -16.46 15.42 -4.09
N PHE A 45 -15.97 16.08 -3.04
CA PHE A 45 -16.74 16.31 -1.81
C PHE A 45 -16.65 17.78 -1.33
N GLN A 46 -16.78 18.72 -2.27
CA GLN A 46 -16.63 20.16 -2.00
C GLN A 46 -17.74 20.74 -1.08
N ASP A 47 -18.84 20.01 -0.94
CA ASP A 47 -19.97 20.31 -0.07
C ASP A 47 -19.81 19.79 1.37
N ARG A 48 -18.72 19.05 1.66
CA ARG A 48 -18.43 18.49 2.98
C ARG A 48 -17.42 19.33 3.77
N PRO A 49 -17.37 19.18 5.11
CA PRO A 49 -16.29 19.75 5.89
C PRO A 49 -14.90 19.30 5.37
N PRO A 50 -13.86 20.13 5.55
CA PRO A 50 -12.51 19.77 5.11
C PRO A 50 -12.07 18.44 5.73
N VAL A 51 -11.51 17.56 4.90
CA VAL A 51 -10.89 16.32 5.37
C VAL A 51 -9.70 16.65 6.27
N ASP A 52 -9.68 16.05 7.46
CA ASP A 52 -8.65 16.23 8.49
C ASP A 52 -7.71 15.02 8.61
N LEU A 53 -8.17 13.84 8.19
CA LEU A 53 -7.42 12.59 8.17
C LEU A 53 -7.77 11.77 6.93
N VAL A 54 -6.74 11.25 6.25
CA VAL A 54 -6.91 10.27 5.17
C VAL A 54 -6.51 8.89 5.68
N ILE A 55 -7.43 7.92 5.57
CA ILE A 55 -7.14 6.51 5.81
C ILE A 55 -7.02 5.81 4.45
N SER A 56 -5.86 5.22 4.17
CA SER A 56 -5.69 4.37 2.99
C SER A 56 -5.63 2.91 3.42
N GLY A 57 -6.61 2.10 2.98
CA GLY A 57 -6.70 0.68 3.31
C GLY A 57 -8.09 0.27 3.84
N PRO A 58 -8.22 -0.91 4.49
CA PRO A 58 -7.14 -1.83 4.79
C PRO A 58 -6.67 -2.64 3.56
N ASN A 59 -5.37 -2.80 3.40
CA ASN A 59 -4.79 -3.71 2.41
C ASN A 59 -4.97 -5.18 2.81
N HIS A 60 -5.23 -6.06 1.84
CA HIS A 60 -5.17 -7.52 2.04
C HIS A 60 -3.74 -8.01 1.87
N GLY A 61 -3.00 -8.01 2.97
CA GLY A 61 -1.57 -8.30 3.02
C GLY A 61 -0.81 -7.21 3.76
N ARG A 62 0.32 -7.61 4.35
CA ARG A 62 1.22 -6.70 5.09
C ARG A 62 2.00 -5.79 4.11
N ASN A 63 2.21 -4.55 4.52
CA ASN A 63 3.21 -3.63 3.97
C ASN A 63 4.25 -3.38 5.05
N ALA A 64 5.13 -4.36 5.26
CA ALA A 64 6.19 -4.31 6.26
C ALA A 64 7.53 -4.52 5.55
N SER A 65 8.56 -3.77 5.90
CA SER A 65 9.81 -3.51 5.17
C SER A 65 9.71 -2.47 4.05
N THR A 66 10.85 -1.84 3.73
CA THR A 66 10.95 -0.76 2.73
C THR A 66 10.48 -1.18 1.36
N VAL A 67 10.83 -2.40 0.92
CA VAL A 67 10.48 -2.89 -0.43
C VAL A 67 8.97 -2.95 -0.64
N TYR A 68 8.22 -3.36 0.39
CA TYR A 68 6.77 -3.43 0.33
C TYR A 68 6.12 -2.07 0.48
N ASN A 69 6.66 -1.21 1.35
CA ASN A 69 6.15 0.14 1.54
C ASN A 69 6.28 0.96 0.25
N LEU A 70 7.43 0.89 -0.41
CA LEU A 70 7.72 1.67 -1.62
C LEU A 70 6.90 1.25 -2.84
N SER A 71 6.50 -0.01 -2.93
CA SER A 71 5.66 -0.51 -4.03
C SER A 71 4.17 -0.57 -3.70
N SER A 72 3.77 -0.13 -2.50
CA SER A 72 2.40 -0.29 -2.01
C SER A 72 1.52 0.87 -2.46
N GLY A 73 0.42 0.56 -3.16
CA GLY A 73 -0.62 1.53 -3.45
C GLY A 73 -1.30 2.09 -2.19
N THR A 74 -1.43 1.29 -1.13
CA THR A 74 -2.00 1.72 0.16
C THR A 74 -1.10 2.75 0.84
N VAL A 75 0.21 2.49 0.88
CA VAL A 75 1.17 3.46 1.42
C VAL A 75 1.26 4.68 0.49
N GLY A 76 1.22 4.47 -0.83
CA GLY A 76 1.18 5.54 -1.83
C GLY A 76 0.00 6.49 -1.68
N GLY A 77 -1.19 5.99 -1.36
CA GLY A 77 -2.34 6.86 -1.06
C GLY A 77 -2.12 7.72 0.19
N ALA A 78 -1.57 7.13 1.26
CA ALA A 78 -1.25 7.90 2.46
C ALA A 78 -0.12 8.92 2.24
N LEU A 79 0.89 8.56 1.42
CA LEU A 79 1.95 9.49 1.01
C LEU A 79 1.39 10.68 0.23
N GLU A 80 0.46 10.43 -0.70
CA GLU A 80 -0.20 11.50 -1.46
C GLU A 80 -1.02 12.43 -0.57
N ALA A 81 -1.68 11.90 0.45
CA ALA A 81 -2.38 12.74 1.43
C ALA A 81 -1.39 13.60 2.23
N ALA A 82 -0.26 13.03 2.65
CA ALA A 82 0.79 13.74 3.35
C ALA A 82 1.38 14.88 2.51
N THR A 83 1.66 14.66 1.22
CA THR A 83 2.13 15.72 0.30
C THR A 83 1.07 16.81 0.08
N CYS A 84 -0.22 16.47 0.21
CA CYS A 84 -1.33 17.42 0.26
C CYS A 84 -1.52 18.11 1.62
N SER A 85 -0.54 18.00 2.54
CA SER A 85 -0.59 18.56 3.90
C SER A 85 -1.75 18.02 4.74
N LYS A 86 -2.14 16.76 4.53
CA LYS A 86 -3.13 16.05 5.35
C LYS A 86 -2.47 14.97 6.18
N ARG A 87 -2.93 14.80 7.41
CA ARG A 87 -2.55 13.64 8.22
C ARG A 87 -3.03 12.38 7.51
N ALA A 88 -2.21 11.33 7.51
CA ALA A 88 -2.55 10.12 6.79
C ALA A 88 -2.12 8.84 7.50
N ILE A 89 -2.95 7.80 7.44
CA ILE A 89 -2.61 6.48 7.95
C ILE A 89 -2.86 5.44 6.86
N ALA A 90 -1.80 4.72 6.48
CA ALA A 90 -1.90 3.51 5.67
C ALA A 90 -2.17 2.31 6.60
N ILE A 91 -3.17 1.48 6.26
CA ILE A 91 -3.55 0.31 7.07
C ILE A 91 -3.42 -0.96 6.25
N SER A 92 -2.78 -1.97 6.82
CA SER A 92 -2.56 -3.28 6.20
C SER A 92 -2.93 -4.40 7.15
N PHE A 93 -3.76 -5.34 6.68
CA PHE A 93 -4.14 -6.54 7.41
C PHE A 93 -3.23 -7.70 7.00
N GLY A 94 -2.53 -8.28 7.99
CA GLY A 94 -1.37 -9.15 7.82
C GLY A 94 -1.65 -10.58 7.33
N SER A 95 -2.59 -10.77 6.40
CA SER A 95 -2.85 -12.07 5.76
C SER A 95 -3.18 -11.90 4.28
N LYS A 96 -2.76 -12.87 3.46
CA LYS A 96 -3.15 -13.00 2.05
C LYS A 96 -4.18 -14.10 1.83
N ASP A 97 -4.50 -14.85 2.88
CA ASP A 97 -5.49 -15.91 2.84
C ASP A 97 -6.84 -15.36 3.31
N PRO A 98 -7.98 -15.90 2.84
CA PRO A 98 -9.28 -15.61 3.40
C PRO A 98 -9.27 -15.82 4.92
N GLN A 99 -9.89 -14.89 5.65
CA GLN A 99 -9.97 -14.94 7.12
C GLN A 99 -11.43 -15.06 7.56
N PRO A 100 -11.71 -15.73 8.69
CA PRO A 100 -13.02 -15.69 9.30
C PRO A 100 -13.48 -14.27 9.59
N ASP A 101 -14.77 -13.99 9.38
CA ASP A 101 -15.40 -12.69 9.63
C ASP A 101 -15.04 -12.11 11.01
N GLU A 102 -15.04 -12.94 12.06
CA GLU A 102 -14.76 -12.43 13.41
C GLU A 102 -13.32 -11.96 13.58
N ILE A 103 -12.36 -12.60 12.90
CA ILE A 103 -10.96 -12.15 12.89
C ILE A 103 -10.83 -10.81 12.15
N ILE A 104 -11.55 -10.66 11.03
CA ILE A 104 -11.58 -9.39 10.27
C ILE A 104 -12.18 -8.28 11.14
N ARG A 105 -13.31 -8.55 11.83
CA ARG A 105 -13.94 -7.58 12.74
C ARG A 105 -13.04 -7.22 13.91
N ALA A 106 -12.37 -8.20 14.52
CA ALA A 106 -11.40 -7.96 15.59
C ALA A 106 -10.24 -7.07 15.13
N ALA A 107 -9.66 -7.35 13.96
CA ALA A 107 -8.62 -6.53 13.36
C ALA A 107 -9.11 -5.10 13.05
N ALA A 108 -10.33 -4.94 12.55
CA ALA A 108 -10.93 -3.63 12.28
C ALA A 108 -11.16 -2.82 13.55
N ARG A 109 -11.75 -3.43 14.61
CA ARG A 109 -11.92 -2.77 15.91
C ARG A 109 -10.58 -2.35 16.51
N HIS A 110 -9.58 -3.23 16.45
CA HIS A 110 -8.23 -2.93 16.90
C HIS A 110 -7.61 -1.78 16.11
N ALA A 111 -7.71 -1.80 14.77
CA ALA A 111 -7.19 -0.75 13.91
C ALA A 111 -7.83 0.61 14.21
N VAL A 112 -9.16 0.67 14.37
CA VAL A 112 -9.86 1.91 14.74
C VAL A 112 -9.37 2.46 16.07
N LYS A 113 -9.17 1.59 17.08
CA LYS A 113 -8.63 1.99 18.38
C LYS A 113 -7.23 2.61 18.24
N VAL A 114 -6.36 2.01 17.42
CA VAL A 114 -5.01 2.53 17.17
C VAL A 114 -5.06 3.85 16.38
N VAL A 115 -5.90 3.93 15.35
CA VAL A 115 -6.10 5.14 14.55
C VAL A 115 -6.55 6.32 15.42
N ASN A 116 -7.53 6.13 16.30
CA ASN A 116 -8.00 7.18 17.21
C ASN A 116 -6.87 7.65 18.14
N TYR A 117 -6.12 6.71 18.71
CA TYR A 117 -4.97 7.04 19.55
C TYR A 117 -3.92 7.88 18.79
N LEU A 118 -3.57 7.48 17.57
CA LEU A 118 -2.59 8.19 16.74
C LEU A 118 -3.09 9.58 16.32
N TYR A 119 -4.37 9.70 15.97
CA TYR A 119 -4.97 10.98 15.59
C TYR A 119 -4.96 11.99 16.75
N GLU A 120 -5.33 11.56 17.95
CA GLU A 120 -5.33 12.38 19.17
C GLU A 120 -3.90 12.76 19.62
N HIS A 121 -2.93 11.87 19.41
CA HIS A 121 -1.55 12.03 19.88
C HIS A 121 -0.55 12.20 18.72
N TRP A 122 -0.98 12.88 17.66
CA TRP A 122 -0.19 13.01 16.44
C TRP A 122 1.14 13.73 16.71
N HIS A 123 2.26 13.09 16.39
CA HIS A 123 3.57 13.68 16.59
C HIS A 123 3.86 14.76 15.52
N ALA A 124 4.40 15.92 15.92
CA ALA A 124 4.58 17.07 15.03
C ALA A 124 5.47 16.79 13.81
N ASP A 125 6.47 15.92 13.98
CA ASP A 125 7.41 15.52 12.91
C ASP A 125 6.92 14.39 12.01
N VAL A 126 5.73 13.85 12.27
CA VAL A 126 5.17 12.73 11.49
C VAL A 126 4.18 13.24 10.47
N GLU A 127 4.37 12.83 9.22
CA GLU A 127 3.48 13.21 8.12
C GLU A 127 2.46 12.10 7.83
N LEU A 128 2.87 10.84 8.02
CA LEU A 128 1.98 9.68 7.92
C LEU A 128 2.41 8.52 8.84
N TYR A 129 1.48 7.64 9.18
CA TYR A 129 1.77 6.37 9.82
C TYR A 129 1.49 5.20 8.88
N ASN A 130 2.35 4.18 8.90
CA ASN A 130 2.10 2.88 8.29
C ASN A 130 1.77 1.85 9.38
N LEU A 131 0.53 1.37 9.38
CA LEU A 131 -0.04 0.46 10.38
C LEU A 131 -0.20 -0.94 9.79
N ASN A 132 0.46 -1.93 10.41
CA ASN A 132 0.27 -3.33 10.07
C ASN A 132 -0.40 -4.08 11.23
N VAL A 133 -1.61 -4.58 10.99
CA VAL A 133 -2.43 -5.31 11.96
C VAL A 133 -2.45 -6.80 11.61
N PRO A 134 -1.94 -7.69 12.49
CA PRO A 134 -2.00 -9.13 12.27
C PRO A 134 -3.44 -9.66 12.23
N MET A 135 -3.75 -10.57 11.30
CA MET A 135 -5.05 -11.24 11.25
C MET A 135 -5.05 -12.41 12.23
N ARG A 136 -5.50 -12.16 13.45
CA ARG A 136 -5.55 -13.13 14.54
C ARG A 136 -6.77 -12.89 15.42
N GLU A 137 -7.26 -13.96 16.05
CA GLU A 137 -8.34 -13.87 17.04
C GLU A 137 -7.92 -13.08 18.28
N ASP A 138 -6.67 -13.22 18.73
CA ASP A 138 -6.16 -12.56 19.93
C ASP A 138 -5.68 -11.12 19.70
N VAL A 139 -5.80 -10.57 18.48
CA VAL A 139 -5.18 -9.29 18.07
C VAL A 139 -5.51 -8.11 18.99
N GLU A 140 -6.75 -8.05 19.51
CA GLU A 140 -7.20 -6.96 20.37
C GLU A 140 -6.48 -6.92 21.74
N SER A 141 -5.92 -8.06 22.16
CA SER A 141 -5.18 -8.20 23.42
C SER A 141 -3.65 -8.07 23.25
N ARG A 142 -3.17 -8.03 22.00
CA ARG A 142 -1.74 -8.02 21.72
C ARG A 142 -1.13 -6.62 21.79
N PRO A 143 0.18 -6.51 22.05
CA PRO A 143 0.88 -5.24 22.05
C PRO A 143 0.78 -4.51 20.70
N VAL A 144 0.69 -3.18 20.79
CA VAL A 144 0.93 -2.24 19.69
C VAL A 144 2.32 -1.66 19.88
N ARG A 145 3.18 -1.71 18.86
CA ARG A 145 4.58 -1.30 18.96
C ARG A 145 4.94 -0.24 17.94
N TRP A 146 5.71 0.74 18.38
CA TRP A 146 6.47 1.60 17.48
C TRP A 146 7.56 0.80 16.79
N THR A 147 7.69 0.99 15.49
CA THR A 147 8.62 0.22 14.68
C THR A 147 9.37 1.08 13.68
N GLU A 148 10.57 0.64 13.33
CA GLU A 148 11.29 1.10 12.15
C GLU A 148 10.93 0.23 10.94
N ALA A 149 10.88 0.82 9.74
CA ALA A 149 10.75 0.03 8.52
C ALA A 149 12.03 -0.78 8.29
N LEU A 150 11.93 -2.11 8.18
CA LEU A 150 13.08 -2.95 7.86
C LEU A 150 13.63 -2.58 6.46
N PRO A 151 14.89 -2.13 6.32
CA PRO A 151 15.50 -1.97 5.02
C PRO A 151 15.64 -3.33 4.32
N TYR A 152 15.07 -3.44 3.13
CA TYR A 152 15.20 -4.62 2.28
C TYR A 152 15.40 -4.21 0.82
N TYR A 153 16.36 -4.88 0.17
CA TYR A 153 16.68 -4.73 -1.25
C TYR A 153 16.64 -6.11 -1.88
N TRP A 154 16.18 -6.22 -3.12
CA TRP A 154 16.19 -7.49 -3.85
C TRP A 154 17.63 -7.92 -4.13
N PRO A 155 18.18 -8.95 -3.44
CA PRO A 155 19.59 -9.29 -3.61
C PRO A 155 19.84 -10.09 -4.88
N ARG A 156 18.85 -10.90 -5.31
CA ARG A 156 18.86 -11.74 -6.50
C ARG A 156 17.42 -11.96 -6.98
N GLY A 157 17.22 -11.99 -8.30
CA GLY A 157 15.93 -12.30 -8.93
C GLY A 157 15.07 -11.08 -9.27
N CYS A 158 14.02 -11.31 -10.06
CA CYS A 158 13.01 -10.34 -10.42
C CYS A 158 11.62 -10.91 -10.07
N MET A 159 10.62 -10.03 -9.96
CA MET A 159 9.27 -10.45 -9.61
C MET A 159 8.50 -11.07 -10.80
N TYR A 160 9.16 -11.46 -11.88
CA TYR A 160 8.47 -11.88 -13.09
C TYR A 160 9.27 -12.94 -13.83
N GLY A 161 8.59 -13.91 -14.41
CA GLY A 161 9.19 -14.89 -15.31
C GLY A 161 8.56 -14.75 -16.69
N GLU A 162 9.37 -14.87 -17.74
CA GLU A 162 8.86 -14.95 -19.11
C GLU A 162 7.93 -16.17 -19.25
N VAL A 163 6.77 -15.96 -19.86
CA VAL A 163 5.84 -17.04 -20.18
C VAL A 163 6.40 -17.80 -21.38
N THR A 164 7.00 -18.96 -21.10
CA THR A 164 7.45 -19.91 -22.11
C THR A 164 6.41 -21.03 -22.25
N ALA A 165 6.17 -21.53 -23.48
CA ALA A 165 5.15 -22.55 -23.78
C ALA A 165 5.15 -23.80 -22.87
N ASP A 166 6.28 -24.11 -22.22
CA ASP A 166 6.45 -25.30 -21.37
C ASP A 166 6.44 -25.04 -19.85
N LYS A 167 6.22 -23.81 -19.36
CA LYS A 167 6.24 -23.53 -17.91
C LYS A 167 4.84 -23.34 -17.33
N LYS A 168 4.36 -24.36 -16.58
CA LYS A 168 3.27 -24.19 -15.61
C LYS A 168 3.77 -23.35 -14.44
N VAL A 169 3.20 -22.17 -14.22
CA VAL A 169 3.43 -21.38 -13.01
C VAL A 169 2.07 -21.07 -12.37
N ASN A 170 1.88 -21.46 -11.11
CA ASN A 170 0.68 -21.21 -10.29
C ASN A 170 -0.67 -21.69 -10.85
N GLY A 171 -0.70 -22.78 -11.62
CA GLY A 171 -1.96 -23.50 -11.92
C GLY A 171 -2.93 -22.81 -12.88
N HIS A 172 -2.60 -21.63 -13.40
CA HIS A 172 -3.36 -20.95 -14.45
C HIS A 172 -2.63 -21.06 -15.79
N THR A 173 -3.30 -21.64 -16.78
CA THR A 173 -2.87 -21.65 -18.18
C THR A 173 -3.35 -20.38 -18.86
N GLU A 174 -2.48 -19.39 -18.98
CA GLU A 174 -2.67 -18.26 -19.91
C GLU A 174 -2.03 -18.64 -21.25
N PRO A 175 -2.70 -18.47 -22.39
CA PRO A 175 -2.11 -18.73 -23.69
C PRO A 175 -1.01 -17.70 -24.00
N ALA A 176 0.21 -18.18 -24.23
CA ALA A 176 1.35 -17.33 -24.62
C ALA A 176 1.15 -16.77 -26.03
N VAL A 177 1.35 -15.46 -26.23
CA VAL A 177 1.39 -14.83 -27.56
C VAL A 177 2.82 -14.42 -27.88
N ASN A 178 3.75 -15.38 -27.87
CA ASN A 178 5.12 -15.11 -28.31
C ASN A 178 5.22 -15.30 -29.83
N GLY A 179 5.06 -14.22 -30.60
CA GLY A 179 5.18 -14.24 -32.06
C GLY A 179 5.22 -12.85 -32.71
N THR A 180 6.01 -12.72 -33.77
CA THR A 180 6.10 -11.51 -34.59
C THR A 180 4.85 -11.35 -35.46
N SER A 181 3.88 -10.58 -34.99
CA SER A 181 2.71 -10.19 -35.77
C SER A 181 3.03 -8.94 -36.58
N GLY A 182 3.40 -9.09 -37.86
CA GLY A 182 3.30 -8.09 -38.96
C GLY A 182 3.86 -6.67 -38.75
N SER A 183 4.45 -6.39 -37.60
CA SER A 183 4.98 -5.13 -37.14
C SER A 183 6.41 -5.40 -36.68
N HIS A 184 7.29 -4.40 -36.76
CA HIS A 184 8.69 -4.53 -36.34
C HIS A 184 8.88 -4.78 -34.83
N PHE A 185 7.79 -5.00 -34.08
CA PHE A 185 7.81 -5.18 -32.64
C PHE A 185 7.73 -6.65 -32.25
N LYS A 186 8.56 -7.03 -31.28
CA LYS A 186 8.53 -8.33 -30.62
C LYS A 186 7.75 -8.17 -29.32
N GLU A 187 6.64 -8.91 -29.18
CA GLU A 187 5.89 -9.02 -27.94
C GLU A 187 6.45 -10.18 -27.10
N ILE A 188 6.59 -9.96 -25.79
CA ILE A 188 7.09 -10.93 -24.82
C ILE A 188 6.19 -10.84 -23.58
N ASP A 189 5.54 -11.95 -23.23
CA ASP A 189 4.66 -12.03 -22.07
C ASP A 189 5.41 -12.42 -20.80
N PHE A 190 5.06 -11.79 -19.67
CA PHE A 190 5.60 -12.08 -18.35
C PHE A 190 4.48 -12.43 -17.37
N THR A 191 4.75 -13.36 -16.46
CA THR A 191 3.84 -13.74 -15.37
C THR A 191 4.52 -13.62 -14.01
N TRP A 192 3.72 -13.58 -12.95
CA TRP A 192 4.21 -13.57 -11.58
C TRP A 192 4.87 -14.93 -11.23
N ALA A 193 6.21 -15.00 -11.33
CA ALA A 193 7.05 -16.10 -10.85
C ALA A 193 7.97 -15.70 -9.67
N ALA A 194 7.40 -15.57 -8.47
CA ALA A 194 8.07 -15.08 -7.27
C ALA A 194 9.03 -16.04 -6.60
N GLU A 195 10.32 -15.73 -6.60
CA GLU A 195 11.24 -16.38 -5.66
C GLU A 195 11.36 -15.58 -4.35
N LEU A 196 10.36 -15.74 -3.46
CA LEU A 196 10.29 -15.02 -2.18
C LEU A 196 11.03 -15.72 -1.04
N SER A 197 11.76 -16.80 -1.32
CA SER A 197 12.42 -17.64 -0.30
C SER A 197 13.42 -16.83 0.53
N GLU A 198 14.30 -16.07 -0.11
CA GLU A 198 15.32 -15.24 0.53
C GLU A 198 14.72 -14.08 1.32
N MET A 199 13.66 -13.47 0.77
CA MET A 199 12.92 -12.42 1.45
C MET A 199 12.24 -12.94 2.71
N LYS A 200 11.58 -14.12 2.64
CA LYS A 200 10.99 -14.77 3.82
C LYS A 200 12.03 -15.04 4.89
N LYS A 201 13.21 -15.58 4.52
CA LYS A 201 14.32 -15.80 5.47
C LYS A 201 14.75 -14.49 6.13
N THR A 202 14.93 -13.44 5.34
CA THR A 202 15.36 -12.12 5.85
C THR A 202 14.33 -11.50 6.79
N LEU A 203 13.04 -11.61 6.46
CA LEU A 203 11.97 -11.16 7.34
C LEU A 203 11.93 -11.99 8.63
N GLN A 204 12.13 -13.31 8.56
CA GLN A 204 12.20 -14.18 9.75
C GLN A 204 13.41 -13.91 10.64
N SER A 205 14.54 -13.51 10.06
CA SER A 205 15.75 -13.12 10.80
C SER A 205 15.82 -11.61 11.10
N SER A 206 14.73 -10.87 10.90
CA SER A 206 14.73 -9.43 11.11
C SER A 206 14.89 -9.08 12.60
N ARG A 207 15.58 -7.96 12.88
CA ARG A 207 15.83 -7.52 14.26
C ARG A 207 14.54 -7.11 14.97
N GLU A 208 14.52 -7.28 16.28
CA GLU A 208 13.50 -6.67 17.14
C GLU A 208 13.44 -5.15 16.95
N GLY A 209 12.23 -4.59 17.02
CA GLY A 209 11.95 -3.18 16.76
C GLY A 209 11.64 -2.86 15.29
N THR A 210 11.83 -3.80 14.36
CA THR A 210 11.37 -3.62 12.97
C THR A 210 9.90 -3.99 12.79
N ASP A 211 9.28 -3.39 11.79
CA ASP A 211 7.91 -3.69 11.36
C ASP A 211 7.74 -5.18 10.97
N ALA A 212 8.68 -5.70 10.19
CA ALA A 212 8.71 -7.09 9.77
C ALA A 212 8.71 -8.07 10.95
N HIS A 213 9.63 -7.89 11.90
CA HIS A 213 9.74 -8.73 13.09
C HIS A 213 8.47 -8.67 13.94
N THR A 214 7.98 -7.45 14.19
CA THR A 214 6.79 -7.20 15.03
C THR A 214 5.56 -7.91 14.48
N VAL A 215 5.28 -7.74 13.18
CA VAL A 215 4.12 -8.36 12.52
C VAL A 215 4.26 -9.89 12.47
N LEU A 216 5.48 -10.41 12.25
CA LEU A 216 5.73 -11.85 12.23
C LEU A 216 5.52 -12.51 13.60
N ASN A 217 5.77 -11.78 14.68
CA ASN A 217 5.48 -12.22 16.06
C ASN A 217 4.01 -12.01 16.47
N GLY A 218 3.17 -11.52 15.55
CA GLY A 218 1.75 -11.34 15.78
C GLY A 218 1.40 -10.06 16.53
N ASP A 219 2.33 -9.13 16.73
CA ASP A 219 2.06 -7.84 17.35
C ASP A 219 1.73 -6.77 16.28
N THR A 220 0.97 -5.75 16.65
CA THR A 220 0.62 -4.64 15.75
C THR A 220 1.80 -3.69 15.62
N SER A 221 2.21 -3.37 14.39
CA SER A 221 3.33 -2.47 14.08
C SER A 221 2.81 -1.11 13.63
N VAL A 222 3.38 -0.05 14.22
CA VAL A 222 3.16 1.34 13.83
C VAL A 222 4.49 1.97 13.46
N THR A 223 4.68 2.26 12.19
CA THR A 223 5.86 2.97 11.69
C THR A 223 5.51 4.41 11.40
N ALA A 224 6.13 5.34 12.14
CA ALA A 224 6.08 6.78 11.88
C ALA A 224 6.94 7.12 10.66
N LEU A 225 6.38 7.85 9.69
CA LEU A 225 7.05 8.17 8.44
C LEU A 225 6.96 9.66 8.11
N ARG A 226 7.90 10.09 7.27
CA ARG A 226 7.85 11.34 6.50
C ARG A 226 7.67 10.98 5.03
N ALA A 227 6.84 11.72 4.31
CA ALA A 227 6.60 11.62 2.88
C ALA A 227 7.67 12.38 2.09
N ASN A 228 8.94 11.99 2.27
CA ASN A 228 10.03 12.59 1.53
C ASN A 228 10.95 11.53 0.89
N PHE A 229 11.53 11.91 -0.24
CA PHE A 229 12.75 11.27 -0.74
C PHE A 229 13.92 12.10 -0.23
N TRP A 230 14.69 11.52 0.69
CA TRP A 230 15.89 12.17 1.19
C TRP A 230 17.00 12.04 0.15
N HIS A 231 17.67 13.15 -0.17
CA HIS A 231 18.85 13.14 -1.03
C HIS A 231 20.02 12.49 -0.31
N VAL A 232 20.98 11.94 -1.06
CA VAL A 232 22.24 11.49 -0.47
C VAL A 232 23.01 12.73 -0.01
N PRO A 233 23.30 12.89 1.29
CA PRO A 233 24.10 14.02 1.76
C PRO A 233 25.48 14.03 1.10
N ASP A 234 26.12 15.20 1.06
CA ASP A 234 27.50 15.40 0.58
C ASP A 234 27.72 15.23 -0.94
N LEU A 235 26.67 15.04 -1.73
CA LEU A 235 26.72 15.11 -3.19
C LEU A 235 26.15 16.45 -3.70
N GLU A 236 26.95 17.51 -3.54
CA GLU A 236 26.57 18.89 -3.87
C GLU A 236 27.53 19.50 -4.92
N GLY A 237 27.05 20.48 -5.67
CA GLY A 237 27.87 21.22 -6.64
C GLY A 237 27.89 20.64 -8.06
N PRO A 238 28.73 21.19 -8.95
CA PRO A 238 28.76 20.79 -10.36
C PRO A 238 29.40 19.42 -10.56
N ILE A 239 28.84 18.64 -11.49
CA ILE A 239 29.49 17.44 -12.03
C ILE A 239 30.39 17.89 -13.18
N ASN A 240 31.71 17.74 -13.02
CA ASN A 240 32.66 18.00 -14.10
C ASN A 240 32.71 16.76 -15.00
N LEU A 241 32.19 16.89 -16.21
CA LEU A 241 32.29 15.86 -17.25
C LEU A 241 33.58 16.13 -18.04
N ASP A 242 34.40 15.10 -18.22
CA ASP A 242 35.54 15.19 -19.14
C ASP A 242 35.01 15.36 -20.58
N ASP A 243 35.64 16.26 -21.35
CA ASP A 243 35.32 16.54 -22.77
C ASP A 243 35.57 15.33 -23.69
#